data_AF-A0A661BHS6-F1
#
_entry.id   AF-A0A661BHS6-F1
#
_cell.length_a   1.000
_cell.length_b   1.000
_cell.length_c   1.000
_cell.angle_alpha   90.00
_cell.angle_beta   90.00
_cell.angle_gamma   90.00
#
_symmetry.space_group_name_H-M   'P 1'
#
loop_
_entity.id
_entity.type
_entity.pdbx_description
1 polymer ?
#
loop_
_entity_poly.entity_id
_entity_poly.type
_entity_poly.pdbx_seq_one_letter_code
_entity_poly.pdbx_strand_id
1 'polypeptide(L)'
;MLPKKFLDWAYHKRARLVCRQVEGEQMHPREIFLGFTTHTPVVITYGSAGINGSVKGIGFLPKKKYIQDVLEIYMEHIRTSDEPRYADRGLKILYEQMWSDEALERIDFSILGTLELAKAHTWTNIHENQRVCLLFYEPPSISFEVRCIAEIHSDDIYHKFLNAQHDMFHHPNQNVWENRPAYIFRIKQIYDNSASRDGFGTPIFP
;
A
#
# COMPACT_ATOMS: atom_id res chain seq x y z
N MET A 1 12.06 -13.22 5.86
CA MET A 1 12.43 -11.84 5.50
C MET A 1 12.17 -11.67 4.01
N LEU A 2 11.57 -10.56 3.57
CA LEU A 2 11.32 -10.36 2.14
C LEU A 2 12.64 -10.22 1.36
N PRO A 3 12.66 -10.54 0.05
CA PRO A 3 13.86 -10.46 -0.76
C PRO A 3 14.36 -9.02 -0.85
N LYS A 4 15.67 -8.81 -0.69
CA LYS A 4 16.28 -7.47 -0.72
C LYS A 4 15.90 -6.70 -1.98
N LYS A 5 15.96 -7.35 -3.15
CA LYS A 5 15.59 -6.75 -4.45
C LYS A 5 14.17 -6.17 -4.45
N PHE A 6 13.21 -6.91 -3.89
CA PHE A 6 11.83 -6.44 -3.78
C PHE A 6 11.69 -5.33 -2.75
N LEU A 7 12.33 -5.42 -1.58
CA LEU A 7 12.28 -4.37 -0.54
C LEU A 7 12.92 -3.05 -1.01
N ASP A 8 14.08 -3.12 -1.65
CA ASP A 8 14.78 -1.96 -2.24
C ASP A 8 13.87 -1.19 -3.21
N TRP A 9 13.05 -1.92 -3.97
CA TRP A 9 12.13 -1.37 -4.95
C TRP A 9 10.77 -0.96 -4.36
N ALA A 10 10.07 -1.84 -3.65
CA ALA A 10 8.71 -1.58 -3.16
C ALA A 10 8.67 -0.63 -1.97
N TYR A 11 9.65 -0.71 -1.06
CA TYR A 11 9.68 0.08 0.16
C TYR A 11 10.68 1.24 0.07
N HIS A 12 11.97 0.95 -0.14
CA HIS A 12 12.99 1.99 -0.05
C HIS A 12 12.92 3.02 -1.18
N LYS A 13 12.56 2.60 -2.40
CA LYS A 13 12.31 3.56 -3.49
C LYS A 13 11.10 4.43 -3.21
N ARG A 14 10.02 3.86 -2.65
CA ARG A 14 8.83 4.62 -2.24
C ARG A 14 9.19 5.63 -1.14
N ALA A 15 9.94 5.21 -0.13
CA ALA A 15 10.43 6.05 0.95
C ALA A 15 11.20 7.26 0.41
N ARG A 16 12.15 7.03 -0.51
CA ARG A 16 12.91 8.11 -1.16
C ARG A 16 12.00 9.08 -1.92
N LEU A 17 11.03 8.58 -2.68
CA LEU A 17 10.08 9.45 -3.38
C LEU A 17 9.32 10.35 -2.39
N VAL A 18 8.76 9.77 -1.33
CA VAL A 18 7.99 10.51 -0.33
C VAL A 18 8.87 11.51 0.43
N CYS A 19 10.11 11.14 0.77
CA CYS A 19 11.09 12.04 1.41
C CYS A 19 11.31 13.30 0.57
N ARG A 20 11.59 13.14 -0.73
CA ARG A 20 11.79 14.26 -1.66
C ARG A 20 10.56 15.18 -1.74
N GLN A 21 9.34 14.61 -1.66
CA GLN A 21 8.10 15.40 -1.60
C GLN A 21 7.98 16.20 -0.30
N VAL A 22 8.32 15.59 0.85
CA VAL A 22 8.33 16.27 2.15
C VAL A 22 9.36 17.40 2.20
N GLU A 23 10.52 17.21 1.58
CA GLU A 23 11.59 18.22 1.47
C GLU A 23 11.25 19.35 0.49
N GLY A 24 10.12 19.25 -0.24
CA GLY A 24 9.70 20.25 -1.22
C GLY A 24 10.57 20.27 -2.48
N GLU A 25 11.27 19.17 -2.78
CA GLU A 25 12.10 19.06 -3.96
C GLU A 25 11.23 19.14 -5.24
N GLN A 26 11.64 20.00 -6.18
CA GLN A 26 10.98 20.06 -7.49
C GLN A 26 11.38 18.82 -8.32
N MET A 27 10.44 17.88 -8.44
CA MET A 27 10.63 16.67 -9.24
C MET A 27 9.89 16.77 -10.57
N HIS A 28 10.48 16.22 -11.62
CA HIS A 28 9.81 16.11 -12.90
C HIS A 28 8.58 15.17 -12.78
N PRO A 29 7.40 15.50 -13.34
CA PRO A 29 6.18 14.68 -13.19
C PRO A 29 6.36 13.20 -13.57
N ARG A 30 7.20 12.91 -14.56
CA ARG A 30 7.53 11.53 -14.96
C ARG A 30 8.18 10.73 -13.84
N GLU A 31 9.06 11.33 -13.03
CA GLU A 31 9.69 10.65 -11.89
C GLU A 31 8.66 10.31 -10.82
N ILE A 32 7.74 11.25 -10.57
CA ILE A 32 6.64 11.06 -9.62
C ILE A 32 5.76 9.89 -10.09
N PHE A 33 5.33 9.89 -11.35
CA PHE A 33 4.50 8.82 -11.92
C PHE A 33 5.19 7.45 -11.91
N LEU A 34 6.49 7.39 -12.25
CA LEU A 34 7.25 6.15 -12.13
C LEU A 34 7.34 5.68 -10.69
N GLY A 35 7.57 6.58 -9.73
CA GLY A 35 7.61 6.22 -8.32
C GLY A 35 6.26 5.72 -7.77
N PHE A 36 5.12 6.17 -8.32
CA PHE A 36 3.81 5.63 -7.96
C PHE A 36 3.60 4.16 -8.35
N THR A 37 4.37 3.61 -9.30
CA THR A 37 4.28 2.20 -9.67
C THR A 37 4.66 1.24 -8.52
N THR A 38 5.46 1.72 -7.56
CA THR A 38 5.77 0.99 -6.31
C THR A 38 4.56 0.83 -5.37
N HIS A 39 3.51 1.62 -5.59
CA HIS A 39 2.31 1.69 -4.76
C HIS A 39 1.04 1.28 -5.51
N THR A 40 1.07 1.14 -6.83
CA THR A 40 -0.15 0.96 -7.65
C THR A 40 -0.12 -0.32 -8.50
N PRO A 41 -0.06 -1.51 -7.87
CA PRO A 41 -0.13 -2.76 -8.62
C PRO A 41 -1.51 -2.98 -9.23
N VAL A 42 -1.56 -3.85 -10.24
CA VAL A 42 -2.80 -4.48 -10.67
C VAL A 42 -3.15 -5.59 -9.68
N VAL A 43 -4.31 -5.47 -9.04
CA VAL A 43 -4.89 -6.50 -8.17
C VAL A 43 -5.67 -7.48 -9.05
N ILE A 44 -5.12 -8.67 -9.21
CA ILE A 44 -5.67 -9.74 -10.04
C ILE A 44 -6.44 -10.72 -9.15
N THR A 45 -7.71 -10.92 -9.48
CA THR A 45 -8.65 -11.79 -8.74
C THR A 45 -9.49 -12.61 -9.71
N TYR A 46 -10.09 -13.69 -9.23
CA TYR A 46 -11.01 -14.51 -10.02
C TYR A 46 -12.12 -15.11 -9.15
N GLY A 47 -13.30 -15.26 -9.74
CA GLY A 47 -14.52 -15.74 -9.10
C GLY A 47 -15.69 -15.66 -10.08
N SER A 48 -16.91 -15.61 -9.56
CA SER A 48 -18.15 -15.49 -10.34
C SER A 48 -18.25 -14.19 -11.14
N ALA A 49 -17.55 -13.12 -10.71
CA ALA A 49 -17.41 -11.88 -11.48
C ALA A 49 -16.36 -11.96 -12.60
N GLY A 50 -15.79 -13.14 -12.86
CA GLY A 50 -14.77 -13.39 -13.88
C GLY A 50 -13.35 -13.02 -13.42
N ILE A 51 -12.39 -13.13 -14.35
CA ILE A 51 -11.01 -12.66 -14.12
C ILE A 51 -11.03 -11.14 -14.13
N ASN A 52 -10.53 -10.52 -13.07
CA ASN A 52 -10.50 -9.07 -12.92
C ASN A 52 -9.10 -8.57 -12.56
N GLY A 53 -8.68 -7.48 -13.19
CA GLY A 53 -7.46 -6.75 -12.86
C GLY A 53 -7.78 -5.29 -12.57
N SER A 54 -7.72 -4.89 -11.29
CA SER A 54 -7.99 -3.50 -10.87
C SER A 54 -6.75 -2.86 -10.28
N VAL A 55 -6.38 -1.65 -10.71
CA VAL A 55 -5.28 -0.89 -10.08
C VAL A 55 -5.75 -0.30 -8.76
N LYS A 56 -4.98 -0.50 -7.69
CA LYS A 56 -5.28 0.04 -6.35
C LYS A 56 -4.01 0.55 -5.67
N GLY A 57 -4.14 1.58 -4.82
CA GLY A 57 -3.05 2.03 -3.96
C GLY A 57 -2.82 1.04 -2.82
N ILE A 58 -1.64 0.42 -2.75
CA ILE A 58 -1.28 -0.63 -1.81
C ILE A 58 0.04 -0.29 -1.11
N GLY A 59 0.08 -0.40 0.22
CA GLY A 59 1.30 -0.18 1.00
C GLY A 59 1.48 -1.21 2.10
N PHE A 60 2.68 -1.27 2.69
CA PHE A 60 2.93 -2.03 3.92
C PHE A 60 2.23 -1.37 5.11
N LEU A 61 2.02 -2.13 6.17
CA LEU A 61 1.40 -1.64 7.41
C LEU A 61 2.38 -1.73 8.59
N PRO A 62 2.16 -0.98 9.67
CA PRO A 62 2.87 -1.20 10.92
C PRO A 62 2.57 -2.59 11.50
N LYS A 63 3.53 -3.17 12.21
CA LYS A 63 3.35 -4.37 13.04
C LYS A 63 2.25 -4.14 14.05
N LYS A 64 1.56 -5.23 14.42
CA LYS A 64 0.43 -5.21 15.37
C LYS A 64 0.74 -4.49 16.69
N LYS A 65 1.97 -4.53 17.18
CA LYS A 65 2.39 -3.85 18.41
C LYS A 65 2.58 -2.33 18.29
N TYR A 66 2.63 -1.78 17.07
CA TYR A 66 2.84 -0.34 16.81
C TYR A 66 1.65 0.33 16.12
N ILE A 67 0.76 -0.45 15.47
CA ILE A 67 -0.31 0.10 14.65
C ILE A 67 -1.29 0.99 15.44
N GLN A 68 -1.51 0.70 16.72
CA GLN A 68 -2.36 1.52 17.59
C GLN A 68 -1.73 2.89 17.83
N ASP A 69 -0.44 2.94 18.20
CA ASP A 69 0.29 4.18 18.45
C ASP A 69 0.33 5.06 17.19
N VAL A 70 0.56 4.45 16.01
CA VAL A 70 0.57 5.19 14.75
C VAL A 70 -0.83 5.71 14.40
N LEU A 71 -1.87 4.91 14.62
CA LEU A 71 -3.25 5.34 14.41
C LEU A 71 -3.58 6.56 15.29
N GLU A 72 -3.16 6.57 16.56
CA GLU A 72 -3.40 7.71 17.45
C GLU A 72 -2.77 9.00 16.94
N ILE A 73 -1.54 8.93 16.41
CA ILE A 73 -0.88 10.06 15.75
C ILE A 73 -1.69 10.53 14.53
N TYR A 74 -2.20 9.60 13.71
CA TYR A 74 -3.01 9.95 12.55
C TYR A 74 -4.32 10.62 12.95
N MET A 75 -5.00 10.08 13.97
CA MET A 75 -6.25 10.65 14.46
C MET A 75 -6.06 12.05 15.04
N GLU A 76 -4.93 12.33 15.68
CA GLU A 76 -4.59 13.67 16.14
C GLU A 76 -4.45 14.65 14.97
N HIS A 77 -3.70 14.27 13.93
CA HIS A 77 -3.57 15.09 12.74
C HIS A 77 -4.93 15.34 12.06
N ILE A 78 -5.76 14.30 11.92
CA ILE A 78 -7.08 14.40 11.29
C ILE A 78 -8.00 15.41 11.99
N ARG A 79 -7.87 15.61 13.32
CA ARG A 79 -8.63 16.64 14.04
C ARG A 79 -8.25 18.07 13.62
N THR A 80 -7.11 18.26 12.97
CA THR A 80 -6.60 19.55 12.48
C THR A 80 -6.92 19.80 11.00
N SER A 81 -7.95 19.13 10.46
CA SER A 81 -8.31 19.16 9.02
C SER A 81 -8.55 20.55 8.45
N ASP A 82 -9.05 21.46 9.26
CA ASP A 82 -9.40 22.82 8.85
C ASP A 82 -8.20 23.79 8.92
N GLU A 83 -7.04 23.33 9.41
CA GLU A 83 -5.85 24.16 9.53
C GLU A 83 -5.04 24.23 8.23
N PRO A 84 -4.41 25.39 7.91
CA PRO A 84 -3.62 25.57 6.68
C PRO A 84 -2.52 24.53 6.52
N ARG A 85 -2.24 24.07 5.29
CA ARG A 85 -1.20 23.06 4.98
C ARG A 85 -1.45 21.68 5.60
N TYR A 86 -2.72 21.31 5.84
CA TYR A 86 -3.11 19.99 6.33
C TYR A 86 -2.42 18.84 5.57
N ALA A 87 -2.50 18.84 4.24
CA ALA A 87 -1.92 17.79 3.40
C ALA A 87 -0.39 17.70 3.53
N ASP A 88 0.32 18.83 3.62
CA ASP A 88 1.77 18.87 3.78
C ASP A 88 2.20 18.28 5.14
N ARG A 89 1.51 18.67 6.22
CA ARG A 89 1.73 18.11 7.57
C ARG A 89 1.44 16.61 7.57
N GLY A 90 0.34 16.20 6.94
CA GLY A 90 -0.05 14.80 6.84
C GLY A 90 0.99 13.95 6.10
N LEU A 91 1.50 14.45 4.97
CA LEU A 91 2.56 13.77 4.22
C LEU A 91 3.85 13.60 5.05
N LYS A 92 4.22 14.62 5.83
CA LYS A 92 5.36 14.56 6.75
C LYS A 92 5.16 13.49 7.82
N ILE A 93 3.99 13.44 8.45
CA ILE A 93 3.65 12.41 9.46
C ILE A 93 3.67 11.01 8.82
N LEU A 94 3.09 10.85 7.63
CA LEU A 94 3.13 9.58 6.90
C LEU A 94 4.58 9.13 6.67
N TYR A 95 5.47 10.04 6.24
CA TYR A 95 6.90 9.75 6.10
C TYR A 95 7.55 9.28 7.41
N GLU A 96 7.39 10.04 8.48
CA GLU A 96 7.97 9.73 9.79
C GLU A 96 7.48 8.39 10.35
N GLN A 97 6.22 8.04 10.12
CA GLN A 97 5.64 6.81 10.67
C GLN A 97 5.84 5.58 9.78
N MET A 98 5.97 5.75 8.46
CA MET A 98 5.94 4.65 7.51
C MET A 98 7.24 4.42 6.74
N TRP A 99 8.13 5.41 6.65
CA TRP A 99 9.26 5.39 5.70
C TRP A 99 10.58 5.93 6.24
N SER A 100 10.61 6.58 7.40
CA SER A 100 11.88 7.00 8.02
C SER A 100 12.75 5.80 8.42
N ASP A 101 14.01 6.06 8.73
CA ASP A 101 14.94 5.01 9.19
C ASP A 101 14.43 4.34 10.48
N GLU A 102 13.82 5.10 11.38
CA GLU A 102 13.19 4.59 12.62
C GLU A 102 11.92 3.80 12.34
N ALA A 103 11.19 4.14 11.28
CA ALA A 103 9.96 3.43 10.89
C ALA A 103 10.25 2.00 10.43
N LEU A 104 11.44 1.73 9.87
CA LEU A 104 11.79 0.44 9.27
C LEU A 104 11.52 -0.76 10.22
N GLU A 105 11.86 -0.61 11.50
CA GLU A 105 11.64 -1.66 12.50
C GLU A 105 10.16 -1.84 12.88
N ARG A 106 9.33 -0.84 12.62
CA ARG A 106 7.90 -0.84 12.91
C ARG A 106 7.08 -1.49 11.80
N ILE A 107 7.60 -1.58 10.57
CA ILE A 107 6.85 -2.09 9.41
C ILE A 107 6.73 -3.61 9.42
N ASP A 108 5.53 -4.10 9.15
CA ASP A 108 5.23 -5.50 8.89
C ASP A 108 5.35 -5.79 7.40
N PHE A 109 6.53 -6.26 6.99
CA PHE A 109 6.79 -6.67 5.61
C PHE A 109 6.10 -7.97 5.19
N SER A 110 5.30 -8.62 6.06
CA SER A 110 4.53 -9.80 5.67
C SER A 110 3.16 -9.49 5.09
N ILE A 111 2.69 -8.24 5.24
CA ILE A 111 1.36 -7.81 4.82
C ILE A 111 1.37 -6.50 4.04
N LEU A 112 0.45 -6.40 3.09
CA LEU A 112 0.13 -5.20 2.35
C LEU A 112 -1.35 -4.86 2.54
N GLY A 113 -1.75 -3.59 2.40
CA GLY A 113 -3.13 -3.18 2.64
C GLY A 113 -3.63 -2.09 1.72
N THR A 114 -4.95 -2.05 1.56
CA THR A 114 -5.67 -1.05 0.76
C THR A 114 -7.13 -0.94 1.20
N LEU A 115 -7.81 0.13 0.77
CA LEU A 115 -9.25 0.30 0.94
C LEU A 115 -10.01 -0.22 -0.29
N GLU A 116 -11.15 -0.84 -0.05
CA GLU A 116 -12.17 -1.07 -1.06
C GLU A 116 -13.17 0.08 -1.08
N LEU A 117 -13.25 0.77 -2.22
CA LEU A 117 -14.10 1.95 -2.40
C LEU A 117 -15.27 1.70 -3.36
N ALA A 118 -15.19 0.68 -4.22
CA ALA A 118 -16.11 0.44 -5.33
C ALA A 118 -17.05 -0.77 -5.11
N LYS A 119 -16.64 -1.75 -4.29
CA LYS A 119 -17.42 -2.99 -4.00
C LYS A 119 -17.90 -3.73 -5.26
N ALA A 120 -17.08 -3.73 -6.32
CA ALA A 120 -17.40 -4.32 -7.64
C ALA A 120 -16.81 -5.73 -7.83
N HIS A 121 -16.17 -6.01 -8.99
CA HIS A 121 -15.63 -7.34 -9.31
C HIS A 121 -14.63 -7.86 -8.29
N THR A 122 -13.64 -7.04 -7.88
CA THR A 122 -12.65 -7.42 -6.85
C THR A 122 -13.31 -7.83 -5.54
N TRP A 123 -14.35 -7.10 -5.12
CA TRP A 123 -15.11 -7.41 -3.90
C TRP A 123 -15.81 -8.75 -4.00
N THR A 124 -16.55 -8.98 -5.09
CA THR A 124 -17.23 -10.26 -5.34
C THR A 124 -16.23 -11.41 -5.35
N ASN A 125 -15.15 -11.28 -6.11
CA ASN A 125 -14.13 -12.32 -6.25
C ASN A 125 -13.42 -12.63 -4.93
N ILE A 126 -13.04 -11.64 -4.12
CA ILE A 126 -12.33 -11.89 -2.84
C ILE A 126 -13.23 -12.58 -1.81
N HIS A 127 -14.54 -12.31 -1.82
CA HIS A 127 -15.49 -13.01 -0.93
C HIS A 127 -15.58 -14.50 -1.23
N GLU A 128 -15.45 -14.89 -2.50
CA GLU A 128 -15.52 -16.28 -2.95
C GLU A 128 -14.15 -16.96 -2.92
N ASN A 129 -13.10 -16.19 -3.19
CA ASN A 129 -11.75 -16.70 -3.35
C ASN A 129 -10.71 -15.69 -2.89
N GLN A 130 -10.09 -16.01 -1.76
CA GLN A 130 -9.10 -15.16 -1.12
C GLN A 130 -7.73 -15.18 -1.83
N ARG A 131 -7.51 -16.00 -2.87
CA ARG A 131 -6.24 -16.02 -3.61
C ARG A 131 -6.16 -14.82 -4.54
N VAL A 132 -5.19 -13.95 -4.28
CA VAL A 132 -4.98 -12.71 -5.04
C VAL A 132 -3.54 -12.66 -5.55
N CYS A 133 -3.37 -12.16 -6.77
CA CYS A 133 -2.05 -11.82 -7.30
C CYS A 133 -1.94 -10.29 -7.43
N LEU A 134 -0.91 -9.69 -6.87
CA LEU A 134 -0.56 -8.30 -7.09
C LEU A 134 0.55 -8.26 -8.14
N LEU A 135 0.27 -7.69 -9.30
CA LEU A 135 1.26 -7.46 -10.34
C LEU A 135 1.74 -6.02 -10.29
N PHE A 136 2.97 -5.85 -9.81
CA PHE A 136 3.68 -4.58 -9.86
C PHE A 136 4.47 -4.48 -11.16
N TYR A 137 4.43 -3.32 -11.82
CA TYR A 137 5.20 -3.08 -13.02
C TYR A 137 5.69 -1.63 -13.06
N GLU A 138 7.00 -1.46 -13.19
CA GLU A 138 7.63 -0.20 -13.53
C GLU A 138 8.32 -0.32 -14.90
N PRO A 139 7.84 0.43 -15.91
CA PRO A 139 8.46 0.43 -17.21
C PRO A 139 9.94 0.84 -17.17
N PRO A 140 10.79 0.26 -18.02
CA PRO A 140 10.44 -0.71 -19.07
C PRO A 140 10.54 -2.18 -18.64
N SER A 141 11.04 -2.48 -17.44
CA SER A 141 11.54 -3.84 -17.17
C SER A 141 11.33 -4.36 -15.77
N ILE A 142 11.04 -3.53 -14.76
CA ILE A 142 10.91 -4.03 -13.39
C ILE A 142 9.50 -4.55 -13.20
N SER A 143 9.36 -5.80 -12.77
CA SER A 143 8.06 -6.41 -12.54
C SER A 143 8.13 -7.43 -11.41
N PHE A 144 7.15 -7.39 -10.51
CA PHE A 144 7.03 -8.34 -9.42
C PHE A 144 5.61 -8.88 -9.36
N GLU A 145 5.50 -10.20 -9.32
CA GLU A 145 4.27 -10.91 -9.01
C GLU A 145 4.29 -11.31 -7.53
N VAL A 146 3.33 -10.78 -6.77
CA VAL A 146 3.20 -11.04 -5.34
C VAL A 146 1.90 -11.82 -5.12
N ARG A 147 2.01 -13.11 -4.84
CA ARG A 147 0.85 -13.96 -4.55
C ARG A 147 0.50 -13.85 -3.08
N CYS A 148 -0.77 -13.63 -2.81
CA CYS A 148 -1.28 -13.32 -1.49
C CYS A 148 -2.54 -14.14 -1.15
N ILE A 149 -2.82 -14.21 0.14
CA ILE A 149 -4.18 -14.48 0.65
C ILE A 149 -4.76 -13.15 1.14
N ALA A 150 -5.93 -12.78 0.64
CA ALA A 150 -6.64 -11.57 1.01
C ALA A 150 -7.58 -11.83 2.20
N GLU A 151 -7.65 -10.85 3.10
CA GLU A 151 -8.55 -10.77 4.24
C GLU A 151 -9.38 -9.48 4.11
N ILE A 152 -10.64 -9.53 4.51
CA ILE A 152 -11.55 -8.38 4.49
C ILE A 152 -11.78 -7.91 5.92
N HIS A 153 -11.57 -6.62 6.15
CA HIS A 153 -11.66 -5.99 7.47
C HIS A 153 -12.64 -4.82 7.43
N SER A 154 -13.58 -4.74 8.38
CA SER A 154 -14.69 -3.77 8.32
C SER A 154 -14.97 -3.02 9.64
N ASP A 155 -14.40 -3.46 10.76
CA ASP A 155 -14.44 -2.76 12.05
C ASP A 155 -13.34 -3.29 12.97
N ASP A 156 -12.09 -3.10 12.55
CA ASP A 156 -10.94 -3.46 13.37
C ASP A 156 -9.79 -2.47 13.20
N ILE A 157 -8.65 -2.79 13.81
CA ILE A 157 -7.49 -1.91 13.79
C ILE A 157 -6.94 -1.67 12.37
N TYR A 158 -7.02 -2.65 11.48
CA TYR A 158 -6.54 -2.51 10.10
C TYR A 158 -7.48 -1.62 9.28
N HIS A 159 -8.79 -1.81 9.45
CA HIS A 159 -9.82 -0.98 8.83
C HIS A 159 -9.70 0.48 9.26
N LYS A 160 -9.57 0.75 10.56
CA LYS A 160 -9.41 2.10 11.12
C LYS A 160 -8.10 2.73 10.66
N PHE A 161 -6.99 1.99 10.72
CA PHE A 161 -5.68 2.46 10.28
C PHE A 161 -5.67 2.86 8.80
N LEU A 162 -6.16 2.01 7.90
CA LEU A 162 -6.12 2.30 6.46
C LEU A 162 -7.04 3.46 6.06
N ASN A 163 -8.20 3.60 6.70
CA ASN A 163 -9.05 4.77 6.49
C ASN A 163 -8.41 6.04 7.05
N ALA A 164 -7.81 6.00 8.24
CA ALA A 164 -7.06 7.13 8.78
C ALA A 164 -5.89 7.52 7.87
N GLN A 165 -5.12 6.55 7.40
CA GLN A 165 -3.98 6.79 6.50
C GLN A 165 -4.40 7.46 5.19
N HIS A 166 -5.53 7.06 4.60
CA HIS A 166 -6.11 7.73 3.45
C HIS A 166 -6.48 9.19 3.77
N ASP A 167 -7.08 9.41 4.93
CA ASP A 167 -7.56 10.72 5.37
C ASP A 167 -6.43 11.66 5.85
N MET A 168 -5.19 11.19 6.02
CA MET A 168 -4.04 12.04 6.38
C MET A 168 -3.74 13.13 5.35
N PHE A 169 -3.96 12.84 4.07
CA PHE A 169 -3.65 13.73 2.95
C PHE A 169 -4.90 14.25 2.23
N HIS A 170 -6.01 13.51 2.32
CA HIS A 170 -7.29 13.89 1.73
C HIS A 170 -8.19 14.58 2.77
N HIS A 171 -9.22 15.31 2.35
CA HIS A 171 -10.19 15.87 3.31
C HIS A 171 -10.88 14.73 4.08
N PRO A 172 -10.73 14.66 5.41
CA PRO A 172 -11.20 13.53 6.19
C PRO A 172 -12.72 13.46 6.22
N ASN A 173 -13.25 12.24 6.18
CA ASN A 173 -14.68 12.01 6.37
C ASN A 173 -14.90 10.65 7.04
N GLN A 174 -14.90 10.66 8.37
CA GLN A 174 -15.06 9.44 9.17
C GLN A 174 -16.43 8.78 8.99
N ASN A 175 -17.47 9.54 8.61
CA ASN A 175 -18.82 9.01 8.42
C ASN A 175 -18.91 7.98 7.27
N VAL A 176 -17.95 7.96 6.35
CA VAL A 176 -17.94 6.99 5.24
C VAL A 176 -17.03 5.79 5.49
N TRP A 177 -16.30 5.74 6.61
CA TRP A 177 -15.36 4.65 6.90
C TRP A 177 -16.05 3.28 6.97
N GLU A 178 -17.25 3.22 7.56
CA GLU A 178 -18.08 2.00 7.60
C GLU A 178 -18.35 1.40 6.20
N ASN A 179 -18.34 2.25 5.16
CA ASN A 179 -18.59 1.85 3.78
C ASN A 179 -17.32 1.52 3.01
N ARG A 180 -16.15 1.67 3.63
CA ARG A 180 -14.82 1.48 3.04
C ARG A 180 -14.05 0.36 3.76
N PRO A 181 -14.43 -0.91 3.54
CA PRO A 181 -13.69 -2.03 4.12
C PRO A 181 -12.25 -2.04 3.62
N ALA A 182 -11.35 -2.58 4.43
CA ALA A 182 -9.95 -2.76 4.09
C ALA A 182 -9.69 -4.17 3.59
N TYR A 183 -8.79 -4.30 2.62
CA TYR A 183 -8.16 -5.58 2.31
C TYR A 183 -6.77 -5.63 2.92
N ILE A 184 -6.46 -6.76 3.56
CA ILE A 184 -5.10 -7.11 3.95
C ILE A 184 -4.64 -8.29 3.09
N PHE A 185 -3.55 -8.09 2.36
CA PHE A 185 -2.92 -9.11 1.53
C PHE A 185 -1.73 -9.70 2.30
N ARG A 186 -1.89 -10.93 2.79
CA ARG A 186 -0.78 -11.69 3.38
C ARG A 186 0.08 -12.28 2.28
N ILE A 187 1.33 -11.83 2.20
CA ILE A 187 2.27 -12.27 1.17
C ILE A 187 2.55 -13.76 1.39
N LYS A 188 2.39 -14.53 0.31
CA LYS A 188 2.67 -15.96 0.27
C LYS A 188 3.80 -16.31 -0.66
N GLN A 189 3.98 -15.64 -1.79
CA GLN A 189 5.09 -15.89 -2.70
C GLN A 189 5.44 -14.58 -3.41
N ILE A 190 6.71 -14.44 -3.81
CA ILE A 190 7.13 -13.36 -4.68
C ILE A 190 7.93 -13.94 -5.84
N TYR A 191 7.56 -13.53 -7.04
CA TYR A 191 8.26 -13.85 -8.27
C TYR A 191 8.83 -12.57 -8.89
N ASP A 192 10.06 -12.65 -9.34
CA ASP A 192 10.69 -11.62 -10.15
C ASP A 192 10.29 -11.82 -11.62
N ASN A 193 9.31 -11.04 -12.06
CA ASN A 193 8.82 -11.03 -13.43
C ASN A 193 9.57 -10.00 -14.29
N SER A 194 10.64 -9.40 -13.76
CA SER A 194 11.40 -8.38 -14.48
C SER A 194 12.00 -8.94 -15.77
N ALA A 195 12.01 -8.15 -16.83
CA ALA A 195 12.64 -8.49 -18.12
C ALA A 195 14.18 -8.39 -18.00
N SER A 196 14.77 -9.37 -17.32
CA SER A 196 16.21 -9.44 -17.01
C SER A 196 16.67 -10.89 -16.99
N ARG A 197 17.98 -11.14 -17.10
CA ARG A 197 18.55 -12.50 -17.15
C ARG A 197 18.12 -13.38 -15.98
N ASP A 198 18.04 -12.79 -14.79
CA ASP A 198 17.73 -13.49 -13.54
C ASP A 198 16.24 -13.31 -13.12
N GLY A 199 15.40 -12.77 -14.02
CA GLY A 199 13.96 -12.51 -13.80
C GLY A 199 13.06 -13.54 -14.50
N PHE A 200 12.07 -13.07 -15.26
CA PHE A 200 11.11 -13.91 -16.03
C PHE A 200 10.37 -15.00 -15.24
N GLY A 201 9.80 -14.65 -14.08
CA GLY A 201 9.04 -15.60 -13.27
C GLY A 201 9.92 -16.42 -12.34
N THR A 202 11.10 -15.90 -11.99
CA THR A 202 11.98 -16.55 -11.02
C THR A 202 11.39 -16.36 -9.61
N PRO A 203 11.12 -17.45 -8.85
CA PRO A 203 10.67 -17.33 -7.47
C PRO A 203 11.80 -16.76 -6.60
N ILE A 204 11.50 -15.71 -5.85
CA ILE A 204 12.45 -15.05 -4.95
C ILE A 204 12.01 -15.09 -3.49
N PHE A 205 10.74 -15.42 -3.20
CA PHE A 205 10.20 -15.62 -1.85
C PHE A 205 9.21 -16.79 -1.82
N PRO A 206 9.30 -17.70 -0.82
CA PRO A 206 8.47 -18.89 -0.69
C PRO A 206 7.07 -18.63 -0.15
#